data_AF-A0A968XGZ8-F1
#
_entry.id   AF-A0A968XGZ8-F1
#
_cell.length_a   1.000
_cell.length_b   1.000
_cell.length_c   1.000
_cell.angle_alpha   90.00
_cell.angle_beta   90.00
_cell.angle_gamma   90.00
#
_symmetry.space_group_name_H-M   'P 1'
#
loop_
_entity.id
_entity.type
_entity.pdbx_description
1 polymer ?
#
loop_
_entity_poly.entity_id
_entity_poly.type
_entity_poly.pdbx_seq_one_letter_code
_entity_poly.pdbx_strand_id
1 'polypeptide(L)'
;MLVILAFSSQAQAKDKDNAGVTQLVSAPTQLKNDMAYILLRTSTAKTGLFTLQPVFLRIPNEEELADYQKAKKAAYEKALPDLQKKAQNNQVPTIEQFSFDYEGKANSFVASSKEFLTDGNMRTILLEVPIGKYILYGSTNMSNTLVTCNCLGTVGFEVKAGIITDMGSVYTDKVHKKSPLPHLEDNLGPSMFNYGYIFGQALVPVAEDVVYPDFLKALPIEPARFEVIKQYYEPGAASINRLAPISGLLGYKRGKPVDLRVAE
;
A
#
# COMPACT_ATOMS: atom_id res chain seq x y z
N MET A 1 -4.39 -13.38 8.81
CA MET A 1 -4.55 -13.49 7.34
C MET A 1 -4.80 -12.10 6.82
N LEU A 2 -4.00 -11.59 5.88
CA LEU A 2 -4.28 -10.28 5.27
C LEU A 2 -5.46 -10.45 4.32
N VAL A 3 -6.52 -9.66 4.49
CA VAL A 3 -7.72 -9.73 3.66
C VAL A 3 -7.88 -8.41 2.94
N ILE A 4 -7.93 -8.47 1.62
CA ILE A 4 -8.32 -7.34 0.77
C ILE A 4 -9.82 -7.45 0.59
N LEU A 5 -10.53 -6.44 1.09
CA LEU A 5 -11.99 -6.44 1.05
C LEU A 5 -12.47 -6.10 -0.35
N ALA A 6 -11.93 -5.04 -0.94
CA ALA A 6 -12.16 -4.65 -2.31
C ALA A 6 -11.00 -3.82 -2.82
N PHE A 7 -10.60 -4.07 -4.07
CA PHE A 7 -9.87 -3.08 -4.85
C PHE A 7 -10.88 -2.08 -5.39
N SER A 8 -10.66 -0.79 -5.17
CA SER A 8 -11.50 0.23 -5.80
C SER A 8 -11.24 0.25 -7.31
N SER A 9 -11.93 -0.58 -8.10
CA SER A 9 -12.11 -0.32 -9.52
C SER A 9 -13.11 0.84 -9.65
N GLN A 10 -12.60 2.06 -9.57
CA GLN A 10 -13.31 3.33 -9.82
C GLN A 10 -14.82 3.33 -9.51
N ALA A 11 -15.20 3.77 -8.32
CA ALA A 11 -16.46 4.46 -8.12
C ALA A 11 -16.18 5.95 -7.90
N GLN A 12 -16.17 6.67 -9.02
CA GLN A 12 -16.63 8.06 -9.21
C GLN A 12 -16.34 9.10 -8.11
N ALA A 13 -15.44 10.03 -8.43
CA ALA A 13 -15.62 11.47 -8.27
C ALA A 13 -16.37 11.99 -7.01
N LYS A 14 -15.86 11.69 -5.82
CA LYS A 14 -16.07 12.49 -4.60
C LYS A 14 -14.74 12.61 -3.87
N ASP A 15 -14.54 13.68 -3.11
CA ASP A 15 -13.27 14.05 -2.44
C ASP A 15 -12.73 13.03 -1.40
N LYS A 16 -13.42 11.90 -1.24
CA LYS A 16 -13.00 10.72 -0.48
C LYS A 16 -13.09 9.50 -1.38
N ASP A 17 -12.06 8.66 -1.38
CA ASP A 17 -12.22 7.30 -1.91
C ASP A 17 -13.17 6.49 -1.03
N ASN A 18 -13.63 5.34 -1.52
CA ASN A 18 -14.48 4.43 -0.74
C ASN A 18 -13.72 3.75 0.44
N ALA A 19 -12.45 4.11 0.68
CA ALA A 19 -11.68 3.74 1.86
C ALA A 19 -11.68 4.83 2.94
N GLY A 20 -12.34 5.96 2.69
CA GLY A 20 -12.49 7.07 3.65
C GLY A 20 -11.28 8.00 3.71
N VAL A 21 -10.41 7.98 2.69
CA VAL A 21 -9.17 8.76 2.66
C VAL A 21 -9.36 10.09 1.94
N THR A 22 -8.81 11.16 2.50
CA THR A 22 -8.72 12.48 1.85
C THR A 22 -7.26 12.91 1.78
N GLN A 23 -6.80 13.26 0.58
CA GLN A 23 -5.48 13.86 0.41
C GLN A 23 -5.54 15.38 0.59
N LEU A 24 -4.76 15.90 1.51
CA LEU A 24 -4.71 17.32 1.82
C LEU A 24 -3.73 18.03 0.88
N VAL A 25 -4.11 19.21 0.40
CA VAL A 25 -3.30 20.09 -0.46
C VAL A 25 -2.87 21.38 0.24
N SER A 26 -3.29 21.56 1.49
CA SER A 26 -2.93 22.68 2.35
C SER A 26 -2.92 22.21 3.80
N ALA A 27 -2.08 22.86 4.62
CA ALA A 27 -1.94 22.51 6.03
C ALA A 27 -3.27 22.68 6.77
N PRO A 28 -3.75 21.66 7.50
CA PRO A 28 -4.92 21.81 8.33
C PRO A 28 -4.61 22.75 9.49
N THR A 29 -5.54 23.64 9.83
CA THR A 29 -5.44 24.49 11.03
C THR A 29 -5.56 23.67 12.31
N GLN A 30 -6.28 22.56 12.27
CA GLN A 30 -6.42 21.60 13.36
C GLN A 30 -6.61 20.18 12.79
N LEU A 31 -6.02 19.19 13.46
CA LEU A 31 -6.23 17.77 13.17
C LEU A 31 -7.53 17.29 13.82
N LYS A 32 -8.29 16.45 13.11
CA LYS A 32 -9.51 15.85 13.65
C LYS A 32 -9.16 14.76 14.66
N ASN A 33 -9.91 14.72 15.77
CA ASN A 33 -9.68 13.77 16.85
C ASN A 33 -10.20 12.35 16.55
N ASP A 34 -10.96 12.17 15.47
CA ASP A 34 -11.51 10.88 15.01
C ASP A 34 -10.80 10.35 13.75
N MET A 35 -9.81 11.08 13.25
CA MET A 35 -9.00 10.71 12.08
C MET A 35 -7.53 10.63 12.45
N ALA A 36 -6.77 9.90 11.66
CA ALA A 36 -5.33 9.87 11.71
C ALA A 36 -4.75 10.48 10.43
N TYR A 37 -3.44 10.73 10.42
CA TYR A 37 -2.79 11.36 9.28
C TYR A 37 -1.52 10.60 8.88
N ILE A 38 -1.29 10.44 7.57
CA ILE A 38 -0.07 9.85 7.01
C ILE A 38 0.68 10.95 6.27
N LEU A 39 1.94 11.16 6.64
CA LEU A 39 2.87 12.02 5.93
C LEU A 39 3.91 11.15 5.22
N LEU A 40 4.07 11.35 3.91
CA LEU A 40 5.12 10.68 3.14
C LEU A 40 5.71 11.61 2.09
N ARG A 41 6.94 11.31 1.67
CA ARG A 41 7.63 12.00 0.59
C ARG A 41 7.81 11.04 -0.58
N THR A 42 7.65 11.52 -1.80
CA THR A 42 7.89 10.77 -3.03
C THR A 42 8.77 11.57 -3.97
N SER A 43 9.62 10.90 -4.75
CA SER A 43 10.46 11.58 -5.73
C SER A 43 9.62 12.23 -6.82
N THR A 44 9.98 13.46 -7.23
CA THR A 44 9.41 14.12 -8.41
C THR A 44 10.14 13.76 -9.70
N ALA A 45 11.28 13.06 -9.60
CA ALA A 45 12.04 12.64 -10.76
C ALA A 45 11.21 11.70 -11.64
N LYS A 46 11.07 12.07 -12.91
CA LYS A 46 10.27 11.30 -13.86
C LYS A 46 11.02 10.06 -14.30
N THR A 47 10.47 8.89 -13.99
CA THR A 47 10.99 7.62 -14.50
C THR A 47 10.09 7.07 -15.62
N GLY A 48 10.13 7.79 -16.74
CA GLY A 48 9.31 7.51 -17.93
C GLY A 48 8.01 8.33 -18.00
N LEU A 49 7.02 7.81 -18.72
CA LEU A 49 5.83 8.56 -19.16
C LEU A 49 4.73 8.77 -18.11
N PHE A 50 4.73 8.00 -17.01
CA PHE A 50 3.62 8.01 -16.05
C PHE A 50 4.14 8.27 -14.63
N THR A 51 3.33 8.99 -13.84
CA THR A 51 3.60 9.12 -12.41
C THR A 51 3.26 7.81 -11.71
N LEU A 52 4.21 7.32 -10.91
CA LEU A 52 4.02 6.14 -10.07
C LEU A 52 3.56 6.60 -8.68
N GLN A 53 2.59 5.90 -8.11
CA GLN A 53 1.95 6.29 -6.86
C GLN A 53 1.94 5.11 -5.89
N PRO A 54 2.26 5.33 -4.60
CA PRO A 54 2.12 4.30 -3.59
C PRO A 54 0.66 3.89 -3.40
N VAL A 55 0.44 2.60 -3.25
CA VAL A 55 -0.84 2.02 -2.86
C VAL A 55 -0.72 1.55 -1.42
N PHE A 56 -1.71 1.91 -0.61
CA PHE A 56 -1.83 1.48 0.78
C PHE A 56 -3.00 0.53 0.95
N LEU A 57 -2.87 -0.36 1.90
CA LEU A 57 -3.94 -1.26 2.33
C LEU A 57 -4.15 -1.09 3.83
N ARG A 58 -5.34 -0.65 4.23
CA ARG A 58 -5.80 -0.65 5.61
C ARG A 58 -6.18 -2.06 6.03
N ILE A 59 -5.74 -2.47 7.20
CA ILE A 59 -6.19 -3.71 7.82
C ILE A 59 -7.62 -3.47 8.33
N PRO A 60 -8.63 -4.24 7.86
CA PRO A 60 -10.00 -4.11 8.32
C PRO A 60 -10.12 -4.39 9.81
N ASN A 61 -11.12 -3.79 10.45
CA ASN A 61 -11.50 -4.19 11.80
C ASN A 61 -12.31 -5.50 11.78
N GLU A 62 -12.65 -6.03 12.95
CA GLU A 62 -13.37 -7.30 13.09
C GLU A 62 -14.77 -7.26 12.46
N GLU A 63 -15.47 -6.14 12.57
CA GLU A 63 -16.80 -5.94 11.99
C GLU A 63 -16.76 -5.98 10.46
N GLU A 64 -15.84 -5.21 9.85
CA GLU A 64 -15.63 -5.17 8.40
C GLU A 64 -15.22 -6.55 7.86
N LEU A 65 -14.39 -7.28 8.61
CA LEU A 65 -13.99 -8.63 8.24
C LEU A 65 -15.17 -9.61 8.32
N ALA A 66 -16.01 -9.51 9.36
CA ALA A 66 -17.21 -10.33 9.50
C ALA A 66 -18.22 -10.07 8.37
N ASP A 67 -18.43 -8.80 8.03
CA ASP A 67 -19.30 -8.38 6.92
C ASP A 67 -18.81 -8.92 5.58
N TYR A 68 -17.49 -8.84 5.33
CA TYR A 68 -16.89 -9.42 4.14
C TYR A 68 -17.05 -10.94 4.08
N GLN A 69 -16.79 -11.65 5.18
CA GLN A 69 -16.95 -13.11 5.22
C GLN A 69 -18.40 -13.52 4.99
N LYS A 70 -19.35 -12.78 5.57
CA LYS A 70 -20.79 -12.98 5.36
C LYS A 70 -21.17 -12.76 3.89
N ALA A 71 -20.69 -11.67 3.28
CA ALA A 71 -20.93 -11.37 1.87
C ALA A 71 -20.31 -12.42 0.94
N LYS A 72 -19.06 -12.83 1.21
CA LYS A 72 -18.35 -13.88 0.44
C LYS A 72 -19.10 -15.20 0.49
N LYS A 73 -19.57 -15.60 1.68
CA LYS A 73 -20.37 -16.81 1.86
C LYS A 73 -21.66 -16.78 1.06
N ALA A 74 -22.43 -15.69 1.16
CA ALA A 74 -23.67 -15.54 0.40
C ALA A 74 -23.42 -15.55 -1.13
N ALA A 75 -22.37 -14.86 -1.60
CA ALA A 75 -21.98 -14.84 -2.99
C ALA A 75 -21.53 -16.23 -3.50
N TYR A 76 -20.77 -16.97 -2.69
CA TYR A 76 -20.33 -18.33 -3.01
C TYR A 76 -21.52 -19.30 -3.08
N GLU A 77 -22.43 -19.28 -2.10
CA GLU A 77 -23.64 -20.11 -2.09
C GLU A 77 -24.51 -19.85 -3.33
N LYS A 78 -24.65 -18.58 -3.74
CA LYS A 78 -25.37 -18.19 -4.96
C LYS A 78 -24.67 -18.68 -6.23
N ALA A 79 -23.33 -18.64 -6.27
CA ALA A 79 -22.54 -19.05 -7.43
C ALA A 79 -22.33 -20.57 -7.52
N LEU A 80 -22.49 -21.30 -6.42
CA LEU A 80 -22.17 -22.72 -6.31
C LEU A 80 -22.83 -23.61 -7.39
N PRO A 81 -24.12 -23.45 -7.74
CA PRO A 81 -24.73 -24.28 -8.79
C PRO A 81 -24.03 -24.12 -10.15
N ASP A 82 -23.56 -22.92 -10.48
CA ASP A 82 -22.89 -22.65 -11.76
C ASP A 82 -21.41 -23.05 -11.70
N LEU A 83 -20.75 -22.90 -10.55
CA LEU A 83 -19.41 -23.42 -10.33
C LEU A 83 -19.36 -24.95 -10.47
N GLN A 84 -20.38 -25.65 -9.95
CA GLN A 84 -20.52 -27.10 -10.09
C GLN A 84 -20.71 -27.52 -11.56
N LYS A 85 -21.54 -26.80 -12.32
CA LYS A 85 -21.71 -27.08 -13.77
C LYS A 85 -20.43 -26.84 -14.57
N LYS A 86 -19.60 -25.89 -14.15
CA LYS A 86 -18.35 -25.49 -14.82
C LYS A 86 -17.12 -26.21 -14.27
N ALA A 87 -17.28 -27.11 -13.30
CA ALA A 87 -16.18 -27.80 -12.65
C ALA A 87 -15.38 -28.61 -13.68
N GLN A 88 -14.12 -28.24 -13.87
CA GLN A 88 -13.19 -29.06 -14.66
C GLN A 88 -12.59 -30.12 -13.74
N ASN A 89 -12.50 -31.36 -14.21
CA ASN A 89 -11.96 -32.50 -13.44
C ASN A 89 -12.67 -32.72 -12.09
N ASN A 90 -13.97 -32.41 -11.99
CA ASN A 90 -14.76 -32.47 -10.75
C ASN A 90 -14.22 -31.60 -9.59
N GLN A 91 -13.38 -30.60 -9.89
CA GLN A 91 -12.89 -29.66 -8.88
C GLN A 91 -13.72 -28.37 -8.90
N VAL A 92 -14.49 -28.18 -7.84
CA VAL A 92 -15.19 -26.93 -7.56
C VAL A 92 -14.26 -26.06 -6.72
N PRO A 93 -14.04 -24.77 -7.07
CA PRO A 93 -13.28 -23.85 -6.23
C PRO A 93 -13.87 -23.81 -4.82
N THR A 94 -13.00 -23.88 -3.81
CA THR A 94 -13.41 -23.67 -2.40
C THR A 94 -13.83 -22.21 -2.18
N ILE A 95 -14.53 -21.92 -1.07
CA ILE A 95 -14.89 -20.54 -0.70
C ILE A 95 -13.65 -19.64 -0.54
N GLU A 96 -12.51 -20.21 -0.15
CA GLU A 96 -11.23 -19.52 -0.06
C GLU A 96 -10.73 -19.09 -1.45
N GLN A 97 -10.87 -19.97 -2.45
CA GLN A 97 -10.46 -19.74 -3.84
C GLN A 97 -11.49 -18.96 -4.66
N PHE A 98 -12.70 -18.81 -4.17
CA PHE A 98 -13.76 -18.06 -4.83
C PHE A 98 -13.44 -16.57 -4.85
N SER A 99 -13.47 -15.99 -6.05
CA SER A 99 -13.38 -14.54 -6.28
C SER A 99 -14.78 -13.96 -6.41
N PHE A 100 -15.01 -12.80 -5.80
CA PHE A 100 -16.25 -12.06 -5.90
C PHE A 100 -15.99 -10.57 -5.72
N ASP A 101 -16.86 -9.75 -6.30
CA ASP A 101 -16.83 -8.31 -6.13
C ASP A 101 -17.53 -7.94 -4.82
N TYR A 102 -16.80 -7.38 -3.87
CA TYR A 102 -17.34 -6.92 -2.60
C TYR A 102 -17.80 -5.46 -2.72
N GLU A 103 -19.08 -5.22 -2.45
CA GLU A 103 -19.70 -3.89 -2.56
C GLU A 103 -19.55 -3.02 -1.29
N GLY A 104 -18.89 -3.55 -0.24
CA GLY A 104 -18.70 -2.82 1.02
C GLY A 104 -17.58 -1.77 0.97
N LYS A 105 -17.13 -1.34 2.16
CA LYS A 105 -16.05 -0.36 2.27
C LYS A 105 -14.76 -0.92 1.67
N ALA A 106 -14.13 -0.13 0.81
CA ALA A 106 -12.80 -0.47 0.33
C ALA A 106 -11.78 -0.32 1.47
N ASN A 107 -10.72 -1.12 1.43
CA ASN A 107 -9.61 -0.99 2.35
C ASN A 107 -8.29 -0.67 1.65
N SER A 108 -8.29 -0.50 0.33
CA SER A 108 -7.13 -0.03 -0.44
C SER A 108 -7.32 1.40 -0.93
N PHE A 109 -6.24 2.18 -0.98
CA PHE A 109 -6.25 3.52 -1.55
C PHE A 109 -4.90 3.89 -2.17
N VAL A 110 -4.92 4.90 -3.04
CA VAL A 110 -3.75 5.42 -3.73
C VAL A 110 -3.36 6.76 -3.10
N ALA A 111 -2.09 6.88 -2.70
CA ALA A 111 -1.53 8.19 -2.38
C ALA A 111 -1.25 8.94 -3.69
N SER A 112 -2.23 9.73 -4.12
CA SER A 112 -2.18 10.40 -5.42
C SER A 112 -1.04 11.41 -5.49
N SER A 113 -0.75 11.89 -6.69
CA SER A 113 0.31 12.86 -6.92
C SER A 113 -0.09 14.30 -6.59
N LYS A 114 -1.28 14.54 -6.02
CA LYS A 114 -1.68 15.89 -5.57
C LYS A 114 -0.69 16.40 -4.53
N GLU A 115 -0.04 17.53 -4.79
CA GLU A 115 1.03 18.00 -3.92
C GLU A 115 0.45 18.73 -2.70
N PHE A 116 0.99 18.43 -1.52
CA PHE A 116 0.78 19.22 -0.31
C PHE A 116 1.89 20.27 -0.18
N LEU A 117 3.12 19.84 -0.40
CA LEU A 117 4.32 20.67 -0.45
C LEU A 117 5.32 20.03 -1.41
N THR A 118 6.09 20.84 -2.12
CA THR A 118 7.22 20.38 -2.92
C THR A 118 8.49 21.06 -2.42
N ASP A 119 9.53 20.26 -2.16
CA ASP A 119 10.83 20.72 -1.71
C ASP A 119 11.93 20.03 -2.53
N GLY A 120 12.64 20.81 -3.34
CA GLY A 120 13.60 20.30 -4.32
C GLY A 120 13.01 19.22 -5.24
N ASN A 121 13.61 18.03 -5.19
CA ASN A 121 13.20 16.87 -6.00
C ASN A 121 12.22 15.93 -5.29
N MET A 122 11.61 16.37 -4.19
CA MET A 122 10.68 15.57 -3.40
C MET A 122 9.33 16.28 -3.30
N ARG A 123 8.25 15.51 -3.49
CA ARG A 123 6.87 15.91 -3.19
C ARG A 123 6.52 15.33 -1.83
N THR A 124 5.94 16.16 -0.98
CA THR A 124 5.31 15.76 0.28
C THR A 124 3.82 15.55 0.05
N ILE A 125 3.29 14.46 0.59
CA ILE A 125 1.89 14.07 0.55
C ILE A 125 1.41 13.94 2.00
N LEU A 126 0.27 14.57 2.31
CA LEU A 126 -0.42 14.43 3.58
C LEU A 126 -1.80 13.83 3.33
N LEU A 127 -2.10 12.71 4.00
CA LEU A 127 -3.37 12.00 3.87
C LEU A 127 -4.09 12.03 5.21
N GLU A 128 -5.35 12.44 5.22
CA GLU A 128 -6.29 12.18 6.30
C GLU A 128 -6.90 10.79 6.08
N VAL A 129 -6.76 9.89 7.06
CA VAL A 129 -7.15 8.48 6.96
C VAL A 129 -7.90 8.02 8.21
N PRO A 130 -8.72 6.96 8.14
CA PRO A 130 -9.24 6.31 9.33
C PRO A 130 -8.14 5.87 10.31
N ILE A 131 -8.45 5.77 11.60
CA ILE A 131 -7.51 5.24 12.58
C ILE A 131 -7.31 3.74 12.33
N GLY A 132 -6.08 3.23 12.51
CA GLY A 132 -5.82 1.79 12.46
C GLY A 132 -4.47 1.41 11.91
N LYS A 133 -4.37 0.19 11.37
CA LYS A 133 -3.14 -0.38 10.82
C LYS A 133 -3.17 -0.37 9.30
N TYR A 134 -2.02 -0.07 8.70
CA TYR A 134 -1.84 0.12 7.27
C TYR A 134 -0.62 -0.65 6.79
N ILE A 135 -0.63 -1.01 5.52
CA ILE A 135 0.45 -1.72 4.84
C ILE A 135 0.84 -0.90 3.60
N LEU A 136 2.15 -0.75 3.38
CA LEU A 136 2.67 -0.26 2.11
C LEU A 136 2.49 -1.36 1.05
N TYR A 137 1.33 -1.33 0.41
CA TYR A 137 0.82 -2.49 -0.31
C TYR A 137 1.46 -2.66 -1.68
N GLY A 138 1.81 -1.56 -2.35
CA GLY A 138 2.47 -1.63 -3.63
C GLY A 138 2.47 -0.30 -4.37
N SER A 139 2.34 -0.38 -5.68
CA SER A 139 2.40 0.78 -6.57
C SER A 139 1.43 0.66 -7.74
N THR A 140 0.89 1.80 -8.13
CA THR A 140 0.04 1.99 -9.31
C THR A 140 0.70 2.97 -10.28
N ASN A 141 0.22 2.97 -11.52
CA ASN A 141 0.35 4.11 -12.42
C ASN A 141 -0.88 5.03 -12.27
N MET A 142 -1.08 5.98 -13.19
CA MET A 142 -2.19 6.94 -13.15
C MET A 142 -3.61 6.33 -13.27
N SER A 143 -3.76 5.02 -13.52
CA SER A 143 -5.07 4.37 -13.62
C SER A 143 -5.70 4.04 -12.26
N ASN A 144 -4.98 4.28 -11.15
CA ASN A 144 -5.34 3.86 -9.80
C ASN A 144 -5.57 2.34 -9.65
N THR A 145 -5.08 1.55 -10.61
CA THR A 145 -5.10 0.09 -10.56
C THR A 145 -3.76 -0.40 -10.06
N LEU A 146 -3.73 -1.24 -9.02
CA LEU A 146 -2.48 -1.83 -8.56
C LEU A 146 -1.77 -2.51 -9.73
N VAL A 147 -0.59 -2.00 -10.05
CA VAL A 147 0.26 -2.58 -11.09
C VAL A 147 1.19 -3.59 -10.47
N THR A 148 1.78 -3.30 -9.31
CA THR A 148 2.68 -4.22 -8.60
C THR A 148 2.39 -4.20 -7.10
N CYS A 149 2.13 -5.37 -6.50
CA CYS A 149 2.09 -5.51 -5.04
C CYS A 149 3.46 -5.88 -4.46
N ASN A 150 3.70 -5.47 -3.21
CA ASN A 150 4.83 -5.93 -2.40
C ASN A 150 4.50 -7.23 -1.64
N CYS A 151 3.81 -8.17 -2.29
CA CYS A 151 3.31 -9.38 -1.66
C CYS A 151 4.42 -10.35 -1.18
N LEU A 152 5.65 -10.21 -1.68
CA LEU A 152 6.79 -11.04 -1.27
C LEU A 152 7.53 -10.52 -0.01
N GLY A 153 7.08 -9.41 0.56
CA GLY A 153 7.62 -8.82 1.77
C GLY A 153 7.46 -7.31 1.75
N THR A 154 6.91 -6.75 2.83
CA THR A 154 6.68 -5.31 2.96
C THR A 154 6.64 -4.92 4.44
N VAL A 155 6.26 -3.69 4.74
CA VAL A 155 6.04 -3.20 6.10
C VAL A 155 4.60 -2.75 6.32
N GLY A 156 4.17 -2.87 7.57
CA GLY A 156 2.96 -2.28 8.09
C GLY A 156 3.30 -1.28 9.19
N PHE A 157 2.34 -0.42 9.51
CA PHE A 157 2.47 0.60 10.55
C PHE A 157 1.08 0.96 11.08
N GLU A 158 1.05 1.55 12.27
CA GLU A 158 -0.18 2.04 12.90
C GLU A 158 -0.23 3.57 12.82
N VAL A 159 -1.44 4.10 12.61
CA VAL A 159 -1.72 5.53 12.64
C VAL A 159 -2.74 5.82 13.74
N LYS A 160 -2.50 6.87 14.51
CA LYS A 160 -3.29 7.21 15.71
C LYS A 160 -4.14 8.46 15.49
N ALA A 161 -5.22 8.53 16.26
CA ALA A 161 -6.14 9.66 16.27
C ALA A 161 -5.41 11.00 16.53
N GLY A 162 -5.70 12.00 15.70
CA GLY A 162 -5.15 13.35 15.83
C GLY A 162 -3.64 13.45 15.69
N ILE A 163 -2.94 12.44 15.16
CA ILE A 163 -1.48 12.40 15.02
C ILE A 163 -1.09 12.22 13.55
N ILE A 164 -0.09 12.98 13.11
CA ILE A 164 0.59 12.78 11.84
C ILE A 164 1.67 11.71 12.01
N THR A 165 1.50 10.60 11.31
CA THR A 165 2.47 9.51 11.26
C THR A 165 3.39 9.72 10.05
N ASP A 166 4.64 10.10 10.29
CA ASP A 166 5.63 10.35 9.24
C ASP A 166 6.34 9.06 8.84
N MET A 167 6.08 8.61 7.61
CA MET A 167 6.69 7.40 7.06
C MET A 167 8.11 7.61 6.54
N GLY A 168 8.52 8.86 6.29
CA GLY A 168 9.73 9.18 5.54
C GLY A 168 9.47 9.27 4.04
N SER A 169 10.28 8.57 3.25
CA SER A 169 10.32 8.69 1.79
C SER A 169 10.08 7.36 1.09
N VAL A 170 9.14 7.35 0.15
CA VAL A 170 8.85 6.22 -0.74
C VAL A 170 9.40 6.51 -2.13
N TYR A 171 10.25 5.61 -2.61
CA TYR A 171 10.81 5.63 -3.97
C TYR A 171 10.15 4.53 -4.78
N THR A 172 9.80 4.81 -6.03
CA THR A 172 9.19 3.82 -6.90
C THR A 172 9.70 4.04 -8.32
N ASP A 173 10.15 2.96 -8.96
CA ASP A 173 10.58 2.99 -10.35
C ASP A 173 10.25 1.66 -11.04
N LYS A 174 10.26 1.70 -12.36
CA LYS A 174 10.32 0.53 -13.23
C LYS A 174 11.68 -0.12 -13.09
N VAL A 175 11.65 -1.44 -13.19
CA VAL A 175 12.81 -2.27 -12.86
C VAL A 175 13.43 -3.01 -14.03
N HIS A 176 12.94 -2.76 -15.24
CA HIS A 176 13.51 -3.29 -16.47
C HIS A 176 14.82 -2.58 -16.89
N LYS A 177 15.32 -1.64 -16.09
CA LYS A 177 16.63 -1.01 -16.22
C LYS A 177 17.10 -0.55 -14.84
N LYS A 178 18.40 -0.31 -14.70
CA LYS A 178 18.94 0.30 -13.48
C LYS A 178 18.22 1.64 -13.23
N SER A 179 17.61 1.76 -12.05
CA SER A 179 16.93 3.00 -11.66
C SER A 179 17.97 4.09 -11.38
N PRO A 180 17.71 5.35 -11.79
CA PRO A 180 18.48 6.50 -11.33
C PRO A 180 18.06 6.95 -9.92
N LEU A 181 16.95 6.42 -9.36
CA LEU A 181 16.54 6.72 -8.01
C LEU A 181 17.36 5.90 -7.00
N PRO A 182 17.79 6.50 -5.88
CA PRO A 182 18.49 5.78 -4.85
C PRO A 182 17.58 4.76 -4.15
N HIS A 183 18.19 3.81 -3.44
CA HIS A 183 17.51 2.80 -2.59
C HIS A 183 16.75 1.71 -3.36
N LEU A 184 16.76 1.74 -4.69
CA LEU A 184 16.17 0.72 -5.55
C LEU A 184 17.20 -0.28 -6.11
N GLU A 185 18.46 -0.21 -5.63
CA GLU A 185 19.59 -1.01 -6.14
C GLU A 185 19.38 -2.50 -5.90
N ASP A 186 18.84 -2.86 -4.73
CA ASP A 186 18.68 -4.25 -4.28
C ASP A 186 17.31 -4.84 -4.56
N ASN A 187 16.46 -4.08 -5.26
CA ASN A 187 15.10 -4.53 -5.42
C ASN A 187 15.03 -5.82 -6.23
N LEU A 188 15.96 -6.09 -7.18
CA LEU A 188 15.82 -7.20 -8.13
C LEU A 188 17.11 -7.82 -8.69
N GLY A 189 16.99 -9.09 -9.10
CA GLY A 189 18.01 -9.85 -9.84
C GLY A 189 17.81 -9.84 -11.37
N PRO A 190 18.81 -10.30 -12.14
CA PRO A 190 18.89 -10.17 -13.61
C PRO A 190 17.76 -10.86 -14.42
N SER A 191 16.98 -11.75 -13.81
CA SER A 191 15.90 -12.49 -14.51
C SER A 191 14.56 -11.73 -14.59
N MET A 192 14.37 -10.68 -13.80
CA MET A 192 13.12 -9.87 -13.80
C MET A 192 13.01 -8.94 -15.01
N PHE A 193 14.11 -8.71 -15.72
CA PHE A 193 14.20 -7.84 -16.88
C PHE A 193 13.42 -8.37 -18.11
N ASN A 194 12.98 -9.63 -18.08
CA ASN A 194 12.24 -10.28 -19.17
C ASN A 194 10.72 -10.34 -18.98
N TYR A 195 10.18 -9.95 -17.81
CA TYR A 195 8.77 -10.13 -17.46
C TYR A 195 8.07 -8.80 -17.17
N GLY A 196 7.38 -8.24 -18.17
CA GLY A 196 6.28 -7.29 -17.99
C GLY A 196 6.59 -5.95 -17.27
N TYR A 197 5.52 -5.22 -16.93
CA TYR A 197 5.54 -3.94 -16.22
C TYR A 197 5.57 -4.20 -14.71
N ILE A 198 6.75 -4.40 -14.13
CA ILE A 198 6.94 -4.55 -12.69
C ILE A 198 7.58 -3.27 -12.12
N PHE A 199 7.09 -2.82 -10.97
CA PHE A 199 7.65 -1.70 -10.22
C PHE A 199 8.44 -2.21 -9.00
N GLY A 200 9.59 -1.59 -8.76
CA GLY A 200 10.35 -1.71 -7.52
C GLY A 200 9.99 -0.55 -6.63
N GLN A 201 9.84 -0.82 -5.34
CA GLN A 201 9.54 0.19 -4.35
C GLN A 201 10.55 0.10 -3.21
N ALA A 202 10.97 1.25 -2.69
CA ALA A 202 11.79 1.36 -1.50
C ALA A 202 11.16 2.35 -0.53
N LEU A 203 11.38 2.09 0.75
CA LEU A 203 10.98 2.96 1.84
C LEU A 203 12.23 3.31 2.64
N VAL A 204 12.47 4.61 2.80
CA VAL A 204 13.46 5.14 3.74
C VAL A 204 12.67 5.75 4.88
N PRO A 205 12.67 5.12 6.08
CA PRO A 205 12.04 5.68 7.27
C PRO A 205 12.54 7.11 7.53
N VAL A 206 11.68 7.93 8.15
CA VAL A 206 12.08 9.29 8.53
C VAL A 206 13.25 9.24 9.50
N ALA A 207 14.24 10.11 9.28
CA ALA A 207 15.39 10.24 10.17
C ALA A 207 15.01 11.00 11.46
N GLU A 208 15.71 10.74 12.56
CA GLU A 208 15.45 11.40 13.85
C GLU A 208 15.69 12.92 13.81
N ASP A 209 16.58 13.37 12.93
CA ASP A 209 16.97 14.77 12.73
C ASP A 209 16.24 15.47 11.59
N VAL A 210 15.12 14.91 11.13
CA VAL A 210 14.31 15.51 10.07
C VAL A 210 13.86 16.92 10.45
N VAL A 211 14.02 17.85 9.52
CA VAL A 211 13.55 19.23 9.67
C VAL A 211 12.19 19.35 9.00
N TYR A 212 11.18 19.73 9.78
CA TYR A 212 9.84 20.05 9.27
C TYR A 212 9.73 21.55 8.94
N PRO A 213 8.92 21.93 7.95
CA PRO A 213 8.44 23.30 7.79
C PRO A 213 7.71 23.78 9.06
N ASP A 214 7.79 25.08 9.37
CA ASP A 214 7.26 25.64 10.62
C ASP A 214 5.77 25.34 10.85
N PHE A 215 4.97 25.35 9.79
CA PHE A 215 3.54 25.05 9.88
C PHE A 215 3.25 23.58 10.26
N LEU A 216 4.17 22.64 9.99
CA LEU A 216 4.06 21.25 10.44
C LEU A 216 4.57 21.09 11.88
N LYS A 217 5.57 21.87 12.31
CA LYS A 217 6.12 21.81 13.68
C LYS A 217 5.06 22.08 14.76
N ALA A 218 4.02 22.85 14.43
CA ALA A 218 2.92 23.17 15.33
C ALA A 218 1.91 22.02 15.49
N LEU A 219 2.01 20.96 14.68
CA LEU A 219 1.12 19.81 14.69
C LEU A 219 1.79 18.61 15.38
N PRO A 220 1.02 17.71 16.02
CA PRO A 220 1.55 16.49 16.59
C PRO A 220 2.00 15.54 15.47
N ILE A 221 3.32 15.32 15.39
CA ILE A 221 3.96 14.42 14.41
C ILE A 221 4.77 13.37 15.15
N GLU A 222 4.63 12.11 14.75
CA GLU A 222 5.43 10.97 15.23
C GLU A 222 6.02 10.20 14.03
N PRO A 223 7.28 9.73 14.12
CA PRO A 223 7.81 8.76 13.17
C PRO A 223 6.97 7.48 13.13
N ALA A 224 6.74 6.95 11.93
CA ALA A 224 6.07 5.67 11.74
C ALA A 224 6.87 4.53 12.38
N ARG A 225 6.19 3.71 13.18
CA ARG A 225 6.77 2.47 13.73
C ARG A 225 6.39 1.31 12.83
N PHE A 226 7.40 0.78 12.14
CA PHE A 226 7.20 -0.28 11.16
C PHE A 226 7.30 -1.69 11.76
N GLU A 227 6.43 -2.56 11.27
CA GLU A 227 6.41 -4.00 11.48
C GLU A 227 6.65 -4.72 10.16
N VAL A 228 7.49 -5.77 10.17
CA VAL A 228 7.71 -6.57 8.96
C VAL A 228 6.47 -7.43 8.66
N ILE A 229 5.93 -7.25 7.47
CA ILE A 229 4.83 -8.05 6.94
C ILE A 229 5.42 -9.18 6.09
N LYS A 230 5.09 -10.40 6.49
CA LYS A 230 5.52 -11.62 5.79
C LYS A 230 4.84 -11.73 4.43
N GLN A 231 5.29 -12.70 3.64
CA GLN A 231 4.67 -13.03 2.36
C GLN A 231 3.19 -13.34 2.55
N TYR A 232 2.36 -12.83 1.66
CA TYR A 232 0.94 -13.14 1.58
C TYR A 232 0.54 -13.35 0.13
N TYR A 233 -0.52 -14.12 -0.07
CA TYR A 233 -1.05 -14.42 -1.40
C TYR A 233 -2.04 -13.33 -1.81
N GLU A 234 -1.89 -12.82 -3.03
CA GLU A 234 -2.86 -11.92 -3.66
C GLU A 234 -3.45 -12.60 -4.90
N PRO A 235 -4.68 -13.12 -4.83
CA PRO A 235 -5.36 -13.71 -5.97
C PRO A 235 -5.52 -12.66 -7.09
N GLY A 236 -5.06 -12.98 -8.30
CA GLY A 236 -5.22 -12.10 -9.47
C GLY A 236 -4.20 -10.98 -9.60
N ALA A 237 -3.19 -10.89 -8.72
CA ALA A 237 -2.08 -9.96 -8.91
C ALA A 237 -1.29 -10.31 -10.19
N ALA A 238 -1.23 -9.36 -11.13
CA ALA A 238 -0.50 -9.53 -12.39
C ALA A 238 1.02 -9.35 -12.24
N SER A 239 1.45 -8.47 -11.32
CA SER A 239 2.87 -8.29 -10.98
C SER A 239 3.07 -8.33 -9.47
N ILE A 240 3.92 -9.25 -9.02
CA ILE A 240 4.22 -9.48 -7.61
C ILE A 240 5.70 -9.19 -7.38
N ASN A 241 6.00 -8.37 -6.38
CA ASN A 241 7.35 -8.02 -5.98
C ASN A 241 7.47 -7.97 -4.44
N ARG A 242 8.66 -7.61 -3.96
CA ARG A 242 8.97 -7.29 -2.56
C ARG A 242 9.37 -5.82 -2.45
N LEU A 243 9.18 -5.24 -1.27
CA LEU A 243 9.76 -3.95 -0.91
C LEU A 243 11.28 -4.11 -0.78
N ALA A 244 12.04 -3.08 -1.15
CA ALA A 244 13.49 -3.07 -0.95
C ALA A 244 13.84 -3.33 0.53
N PRO A 245 14.99 -3.97 0.81
CA PRO A 245 15.48 -4.07 2.18
C PRO A 245 15.50 -2.69 2.86
N ILE A 246 15.11 -2.65 4.12
CA ILE A 246 15.17 -1.45 4.95
C ILE A 246 16.25 -1.72 6.01
N SER A 247 17.29 -0.90 6.01
CA SER A 247 18.42 -1.05 6.94
C SER A 247 17.94 -1.15 8.38
N GLY A 248 18.43 -2.16 9.10
CA GLY A 248 18.06 -2.41 10.50
C GLY A 248 16.62 -2.87 10.75
N LEU A 249 15.78 -3.04 9.72
CA LEU A 249 14.37 -3.40 9.87
C LEU A 249 13.97 -4.60 9.00
N LEU A 250 14.00 -4.46 7.67
CA LEU A 250 13.49 -5.47 6.73
C LEU A 250 14.65 -6.04 5.93
N GLY A 251 14.88 -7.33 6.06
CA GLY A 251 15.84 -8.08 5.24
C GLY A 251 15.19 -9.28 4.58
N TYR A 252 15.98 -10.04 3.82
CA TYR A 252 15.52 -11.26 3.17
C TYR A 252 16.52 -12.42 3.32
N LYS A 253 16.08 -13.55 3.86
CA LYS A 253 16.86 -14.80 3.92
C LYS A 253 16.22 -15.83 2.99
N ARG A 254 16.94 -16.24 1.93
CA ARG A 254 16.43 -17.16 0.88
C ARG A 254 15.08 -16.71 0.29
N GLY A 255 14.95 -15.41 0.03
CA GLY A 255 13.72 -14.81 -0.51
C GLY A 255 12.59 -14.58 0.50
N LYS A 256 12.72 -15.04 1.76
CA LYS A 256 11.72 -14.81 2.81
C LYS A 256 12.02 -13.54 3.60
N PRO A 257 11.03 -12.67 3.86
CA PRO A 257 11.23 -11.47 4.67
C PRO A 257 11.58 -11.84 6.11
N VAL A 258 12.55 -11.12 6.67
CA VAL A 258 12.99 -11.24 8.07
C VAL A 258 13.03 -9.86 8.71
N ASP A 259 12.68 -9.81 10.00
CA ASP A 259 12.85 -8.62 10.82
C ASP A 259 14.27 -8.59 11.39
N LEU A 260 15.09 -7.67 10.91
CA LEU A 260 16.52 -7.58 11.24
C LEU A 260 16.77 -7.14 12.69
N ARG A 261 15.75 -6.65 13.40
CA ARG A 261 15.86 -6.28 14.82
C ARG A 261 15.89 -7.49 15.74
N VAL A 262 15.36 -8.62 15.26
CA VAL A 262 15.19 -9.86 16.04
C VAL A 262 15.74 -11.09 15.31
N ALA A 263 16.29 -10.93 14.11
CA ALA A 263 16.88 -12.03 13.36
C ALA A 263 18.31 -12.30 13.82
N GLU A 264 18.52 -13.46 14.46
CA GLU A 264 19.84 -14.10 14.58
C GLU A 264 20.40 -14.47 13.21
#